data_AF-A0A7Y9H3V8-F1
#
_entry.id   AF-A0A7Y9H3V8-F1
#
_cell.length_a   1.000
_cell.length_b   1.000
_cell.length_c   1.000
_cell.angle_alpha   90.00
_cell.angle_beta   90.00
_cell.angle_gamma   90.00
#
_symmetry.space_group_name_H-M   'P 1'
#
loop_
_entity.id
_entity.type
_entity.pdbx_description
1 polymer ?
#
loop_
_entity_poly.entity_id
_entity_poly.type
_entity_poly.pdbx_seq_one_letter_code
_entity_poly.pdbx_strand_id
1 'polypeptide(L)'
;MFDVGLLELAVIALVAVVVLGPDKLPELARQAAHLLHRARGLAHNARDELRSELGPDYADLQLRDLDPRSIVRKHITEAMAEVDREQAEAAASRNTLAEGQVPPYDVEAT
;
A
#
# COMPACT_ATOMS: atom_id res chain seq x y z
N MET A 1 5.75 15.78 -19.36
CA MET A 1 5.78 15.94 -20.83
C MET A 1 7.20 15.61 -21.25
N PHE A 2 7.43 14.35 -21.60
CA PHE A 2 8.66 13.85 -22.20
C PHE A 2 8.17 12.95 -23.32
N ASP A 3 8.20 13.44 -24.55
CA ASP A 3 7.80 12.67 -25.72
C ASP A 3 9.04 11.89 -26.18
N VAL A 4 9.32 10.79 -25.47
CA VAL A 4 10.50 9.95 -25.72
C VAL A 4 10.02 8.69 -26.42
N GLY A 5 10.17 8.67 -27.74
CA GLY A 5 9.95 7.49 -28.55
C GLY A 5 11.14 6.53 -28.53
N LEU A 6 10.99 5.42 -29.26
CA LEU A 6 12.05 4.43 -29.43
C LEU A 6 13.30 5.03 -30.09
N LEU A 7 13.14 5.99 -31.00
CA LEU A 7 14.24 6.63 -31.72
C LEU A 7 15.04 7.56 -30.80
N GLU A 8 14.37 8.35 -29.98
CA GLU A 8 14.99 9.22 -28.97
C GLU A 8 15.77 8.40 -27.94
N LEU A 9 15.22 7.27 -27.47
CA LEU A 9 15.95 6.35 -26.60
C LEU A 9 17.20 5.79 -27.27
N ALA A 10 17.14 5.44 -28.56
CA ALA A 10 18.31 4.94 -29.28
C ALA A 10 19.42 6.00 -29.38
N VAL A 11 19.06 7.26 -29.61
CA VAL A 11 20.01 8.38 -29.62
C VAL A 11 20.64 8.58 -28.24
N ILE A 12 19.85 8.54 -27.16
CA ILE A 12 20.36 8.64 -25.79
C ILE A 12 21.32 7.49 -25.48
N ALA A 13 20.96 6.26 -25.86
CA ALA A 13 21.81 5.09 -25.67
C ALA A 13 23.13 5.23 -26.45
N LEU A 14 23.08 5.72 -27.70
CA LEU A 14 24.27 5.98 -28.49
C LEU A 14 25.18 7.02 -27.82
N VAL A 15 24.62 8.13 -27.36
CA VAL A 15 25.38 9.17 -26.65
C VAL A 15 26.00 8.61 -25.37
N ALA A 16 25.25 7.83 -24.60
CA ALA A 16 25.77 7.18 -23.40
C ALA A 16 26.94 6.24 -23.71
N VAL A 17 26.86 5.46 -24.80
CA VAL A 17 27.95 4.60 -25.27
C VAL A 17 29.17 5.40 -25.67
N VAL A 18 28.99 6.53 -26.36
CA VAL A 18 30.13 7.37 -26.79
C VAL A 18 30.81 8.05 -25.61
N VAL A 19 30.04 8.56 -24.65
CA VAL A 19 30.58 9.30 -23.50
C VAL A 19 31.24 8.38 -22.49
N LEU A 20 30.61 7.25 -22.15
CA LEU A 20 31.13 6.33 -21.14
C LEU A 20 32.04 5.25 -21.74
N GLY A 21 31.83 4.90 -23.00
CA GLY A 21 32.46 3.77 -23.69
C GLY A 21 31.59 2.50 -23.69
N PRO A 22 31.56 1.74 -24.81
CA PRO A 22 30.76 0.52 -24.92
C PRO A 22 31.16 -0.56 -23.92
N ASP A 23 32.43 -0.62 -23.54
CA ASP A 23 32.95 -1.62 -22.60
C ASP A 23 32.62 -1.28 -21.14
N LYS A 24 32.48 0.02 -20.82
CA LYS A 24 32.26 0.50 -19.45
C LYS A 24 30.80 0.49 -19.02
N LEU A 25 29.88 0.73 -19.95
CA LEU A 25 28.44 0.64 -19.67
C LEU A 25 27.99 -0.69 -19.04
N PRO A 26 28.32 -1.87 -19.59
CA PRO A 26 27.90 -3.14 -18.99
C PRO A 26 28.58 -3.39 -17.64
N GLU A 27 29.82 -2.93 -17.47
CA GLU A 27 30.55 -3.02 -16.21
C GLU A 27 29.86 -2.20 -15.10
N LEU A 28 29.50 -0.94 -15.39
CA LEU A 28 28.78 -0.06 -14.47
C LEU A 28 27.38 -0.55 -14.16
N ALA A 29 26.64 -1.05 -15.15
CA ALA A 29 25.33 -1.63 -14.95
C ALA A 29 25.37 -2.84 -13.99
N ARG A 30 26.39 -3.71 -14.15
CA ARG A 30 26.61 -4.84 -13.23
C ARG A 30 26.93 -4.37 -11.82
N GLN A 31 27.80 -3.38 -11.67
CA GLN A 31 28.15 -2.82 -10.36
C GLN A 31 26.93 -2.21 -9.66
N ALA A 32 26.12 -1.42 -10.38
CA ALA A 32 24.88 -0.85 -9.87
C ALA A 32 23.88 -1.95 -9.46
N ALA A 33 23.73 -3.00 -10.27
CA ALA A 33 22.87 -4.14 -9.95
C ALA A 33 23.34 -4.87 -8.67
N HIS A 34 24.65 -5.06 -8.51
CA HIS A 34 25.21 -5.68 -7.30
C HIS A 34 24.96 -4.82 -6.07
N LEU A 35 25.15 -3.51 -6.19
CA LEU A 35 24.89 -2.57 -5.10
C LEU A 35 23.41 -2.56 -4.72
N LEU A 36 22.51 -2.56 -5.70
CA LEU A 36 21.07 -2.64 -5.47
C LEU A 36 20.68 -3.96 -4.80
N HIS A 37 21.24 -5.08 -5.24
CA HIS A 37 20.99 -6.38 -4.63
C HIS A 37 21.46 -6.43 -3.18
N ARG A 38 22.65 -5.90 -2.89
CA ARG A 38 23.16 -5.78 -1.51
C ARG A 38 22.28 -4.90 -0.65
N ALA A 39 21.91 -3.72 -1.15
CA ALA A 39 21.01 -2.80 -0.44
C ALA A 39 19.64 -3.44 -0.16
N ARG A 40 19.09 -4.19 -1.12
CA ARG A 40 17.85 -4.96 -0.96
C ARG A 40 17.99 -6.03 0.12
N GLY A 41 19.10 -6.77 0.13
CA GLY A 41 19.40 -7.78 1.15
C GLY A 41 19.51 -7.17 2.54
N LEU A 42 20.25 -6.08 2.70
CA LEU A 42 20.36 -5.34 3.96
C LEU A 42 18.99 -4.86 4.46
N ALA A 43 18.17 -4.30 3.56
CA ALA A 43 16.83 -3.85 3.90
C ALA A 43 15.87 -5.00 4.26
N HIS A 44 16.10 -6.22 3.78
CA HIS A 44 15.33 -7.40 4.21
C HIS A 44 15.80 -7.91 5.56
N ASN A 45 17.11 -8.09 5.75
CA ASN A 45 17.68 -8.53 7.02
C ASN A 45 17.29 -7.59 8.18
N ALA A 46 17.40 -6.28 7.98
CA ALA A 46 16.99 -5.31 9.00
C ALA A 46 15.50 -5.42 9.36
N ARG A 47 14.62 -5.69 8.38
CA ARG A 47 13.19 -5.92 8.66
C ARG A 47 12.96 -7.21 9.44
N ASP A 48 13.69 -8.26 9.09
CA ASP A 48 13.59 -9.56 9.76
C ASP A 48 14.07 -9.46 11.22
N GLU A 49 15.13 -8.70 11.48
CA GLU A 49 15.64 -8.40 12.81
C GLU A 49 14.63 -7.57 13.63
N LEU A 50 14.08 -6.49 13.06
CA LEU A 50 13.01 -5.69 13.68
C LEU A 50 11.78 -6.54 14.01
N ARG A 51 11.36 -7.44 13.11
CA ARG A 51 10.26 -8.39 13.34
C ARG A 51 10.54 -9.33 14.50
N SER A 52 11.79 -9.79 14.62
CA SER A 52 12.19 -10.74 15.67
C SER A 52 12.25 -10.10 17.06
N GLU A 53 12.61 -8.82 17.15
CA GLU A 53 12.78 -8.12 18.42
C GLU A 53 11.53 -7.36 18.90
N LEU A 54 10.78 -6.74 17.99
CA LEU A 54 9.65 -5.86 18.31
C LEU A 54 8.29 -6.53 18.13
N GLY A 55 8.25 -7.75 17.61
CA GLY A 55 7.02 -8.49 17.34
C GLY A 55 6.40 -8.20 15.96
N PRO A 56 5.43 -9.02 15.54
CA PRO A 56 4.85 -8.97 14.20
C PRO A 56 4.11 -7.65 13.88
N ASP A 57 3.73 -6.86 14.88
CA ASP A 57 2.96 -5.62 14.70
C ASP A 57 3.75 -4.50 14.00
N TYR A 58 5.09 -4.54 14.02
CA TYR A 58 5.96 -3.59 13.32
C TYR A 58 6.54 -4.14 12.01
N ALA A 59 6.26 -5.42 11.70
CA ALA A 59 6.80 -6.12 10.55
C ALA A 59 6.20 -5.69 9.21
N ASP A 60 5.02 -5.07 9.25
CA ASP A 60 4.25 -4.63 8.07
C ASP A 60 4.45 -3.16 7.73
N LEU A 61 5.53 -2.52 8.21
CA LEU A 61 6.01 -1.26 7.63
C LEU A 61 6.52 -1.51 6.20
N GLN A 62 5.58 -1.63 5.28
CA GLN A 62 5.86 -1.74 3.86
C GLN A 62 6.38 -0.39 3.40
N LEU A 63 7.46 -0.38 2.59
CA LEU A 63 7.99 0.84 1.96
C LEU A 63 6.95 1.63 1.16
N ARG A 64 5.79 1.03 0.88
CA ARG A 64 4.63 1.63 0.20
C ARG A 64 3.69 2.38 1.16
N ASP A 65 3.73 2.07 2.45
CA ASP A 65 3.10 2.84 3.54
C ASP A 65 3.94 4.08 3.94
N LEU A 66 5.16 4.23 3.42
CA LEU A 66 5.87 5.52 3.50
C LEU A 66 5.34 6.57 2.50
N ASP A 67 4.28 6.27 1.74
CA ASP A 67 3.50 7.30 1.06
C ASP A 67 2.42 7.83 2.03
N PRO A 68 2.55 9.07 2.55
CA PRO A 68 1.64 9.61 3.57
C PRO A 68 0.17 9.60 3.13
N ARG A 69 -0.09 9.62 1.82
CA ARG A 69 -1.45 9.56 1.27
C ARG A 69 -2.10 8.19 1.48
N SER A 70 -1.32 7.12 1.48
CA SER A 70 -1.81 5.75 1.66
C SER A 70 -2.20 5.45 3.10
N ILE A 71 -1.40 5.93 4.08
CA ILE A 71 -1.70 5.80 5.52
C ILE A 71 -2.98 6.55 5.89
N VAL A 72 -3.10 7.81 5.44
CA VAL A 72 -4.29 8.63 5.68
C VAL A 72 -5.52 7.98 5.06
N ARG A 73 -5.41 7.43 3.85
CA ARG A 73 -6.53 6.73 3.21
C ARG A 73 -6.97 5.49 3.99
N LYS A 74 -6.03 4.67 4.48
CA LYS A 74 -6.35 3.49 5.32
C LYS A 74 -7.11 3.89 6.58
N HIS A 75 -6.58 4.86 7.34
CA HIS A 75 -7.20 5.32 8.58
C HIS A 75 -8.58 5.98 8.35
N ILE A 76 -8.73 6.78 7.28
CA ILE A 76 -10.03 7.37 6.94
C ILE A 76 -11.03 6.27 6.55
N THR A 77 -10.62 5.29 5.76
CA THR A 77 -11.51 4.19 5.32
C THR A 77 -11.96 3.34 6.50
N GLU A 78 -11.05 3.07 7.44
CA GLU A 78 -11.34 2.34 8.67
C GLU A 78 -12.28 3.12 9.59
N ALA A 79 -12.00 4.40 9.83
CA ALA A 79 -12.87 5.28 10.61
C ALA A 79 -14.28 5.43 10.00
N MET A 80 -14.38 5.53 8.67
CA MET A 80 -15.67 5.54 7.98
C MET A 80 -16.43 4.23 8.16
N ALA A 81 -15.73 3.09 8.04
CA ALA A 81 -16.35 1.78 8.23
C ALA A 81 -16.83 1.55 9.67
N GLU A 82 -16.12 2.07 10.66
CA GLU A 82 -16.53 2.02 12.07
C GLU A 82 -17.77 2.89 12.32
N VAL A 83 -17.81 4.11 11.79
CA VAL A 83 -18.98 4.99 11.84
C VAL A 83 -20.19 4.37 11.16
N ASP A 84 -20.01 3.72 10.00
CA ASP A 84 -21.10 3.03 9.30
C ASP A 84 -21.64 1.84 10.10
N ARG A 85 -20.76 1.10 10.82
CA ARG A 85 -21.17 0.02 11.72
C ARG A 85 -21.94 0.53 12.92
N GLU A 86 -21.46 1.57 13.59
CA GLU A 86 -22.18 2.21 14.70
C GLU A 86 -23.56 2.71 14.28
N GLN A 87 -23.68 3.29 13.07
CA GLN A 87 -24.96 3.72 12.52
C GLN A 87 -25.89 2.55 12.20
N ALA A 88 -25.35 1.46 11.65
CA ALA A 88 -26.12 0.25 11.38
C ALA A 88 -26.61 -0.40 12.69
N GLU A 89 -25.79 -0.44 13.73
CA GLU A 89 -26.15 -0.94 15.06
C GLU A 89 -27.18 -0.04 15.75
N ALA A 90 -27.01 1.29 15.67
CA ALA A 90 -27.98 2.24 16.20
C ALA A 90 -29.33 2.20 15.46
N ALA A 91 -29.31 1.95 14.14
CA ALA A 91 -30.52 1.75 13.34
C ALA A 91 -31.20 0.41 13.66
N ALA A 92 -30.41 -0.66 13.85
CA ALA A 92 -30.92 -1.96 14.27
C ALA A 92 -31.56 -1.89 15.67
N SER A 93 -30.91 -1.21 16.62
CA SER A 93 -31.44 -1.02 17.98
C SER A 93 -32.71 -0.16 18.02
N ARG A 94 -32.93 0.72 17.04
CA ARG A 94 -34.21 1.45 16.91
C ARG A 94 -35.36 0.58 16.40
N ASN A 95 -35.05 -0.46 15.62
CA ASN A 95 -36.04 -1.35 15.03
C ASN A 95 -36.34 -2.58 15.90
N THR A 96 -35.58 -2.81 16.98
CA THR A 96 -35.90 -3.82 17.98
C THR A 96 -36.88 -3.23 19.01
N LEU A 97 -38.06 -3.82 19.11
CA LEU A 97 -39.03 -3.53 20.15
C LEU A 97 -38.40 -3.80 21.53
N ALA A 98 -38.57 -2.88 22.49
CA ALA A 98 -38.06 -3.07 23.85
C ALA A 98 -38.69 -4.31 24.51
N GLU A 99 -37.96 -4.99 25.40
CA GLU A 99 -38.43 -6.20 26.08
C GLU A 99 -39.76 -5.93 26.81
N GLY A 100 -40.86 -6.48 26.27
CA GLY A 100 -42.23 -6.23 26.74
C GLY A 100 -43.13 -5.39 25.82
N GLN A 101 -42.64 -4.84 24.70
CA GLN A 101 -43.49 -4.27 23.67
C GLN A 101 -44.09 -5.36 22.77
N VAL A 102 -45.41 -5.41 22.72
CA VAL A 102 -46.15 -6.30 21.82
C VAL A 102 -46.21 -5.62 20.44
N PRO A 103 -45.80 -6.31 19.34
CA PRO A 103 -45.87 -5.72 18.01
C PRO A 103 -47.32 -5.33 17.67
N PRO A 104 -47.51 -4.22 16.94
CA PRO A 104 -48.85 -3.76 16.55
C PRO A 104 -49.55 -4.86 15.75
N TYR A 105 -50.77 -5.20 16.15
CA TYR A 105 -51.59 -6.18 15.46
C TYR A 105 -52.05 -5.62 14.10
N ASP A 106 -51.70 -6.32 13.03
CA ASP A 106 -52.16 -6.02 11.68
C ASP A 106 -53.50 -6.72 11.44
N VAL A 107 -54.57 -5.93 11.30
CA VAL A 107 -55.94 -6.42 11.08
C VAL A 107 -56.23 -6.70 9.61
N GLU A 108 -55.32 -6.37 8.70
CA GLU A 108 -55.45 -6.64 7.26
C GLU A 108 -54.84 -8.00 6.86
N ALA A 109 -54.24 -8.72 7.81
CA ALA A 109 -53.81 -10.10 7.61
C ALA A 109 -55.00 -11.07 7.74
N THR A 110 -55.73 -11.29 6.65
CA THR A 110 -56.71 -12.39 6.48
C THR A 110 -56.62 -12.91 5.06
#